data_AF-A0A158M104-F1
#
_entry.id   AF-A0A158M104-F1
#
_cell.length_a   1.000
_cell.length_b   1.000
_cell.length_c   1.000
_cell.angle_alpha   90.00
_cell.angle_beta   90.00
_cell.angle_gamma   90.00
#
_symmetry.space_group_name_H-M   'P 1'
#
loop_
_entity.id
_entity.type
_entity.pdbx_description
1 polymer ?
#
loop_
_entity_poly.entity_id
_entity_poly.type
_entity_poly.pdbx_seq_one_letter_code
_entity_poly.pdbx_strand_id
1 'polypeptide(L)' 'MTTRRKILVAILVVLLALPVVAAVVISNLDWNRFKPTVNEKVSAAIGRPFAIQGDLSVKWER' A
#
# COMPACT_ATOMS: atom_id res chain seq x y z
N MET A 1 -31.03 -17.88 -12.52
CA MET A 1 -30.46 -16.84 -11.62
C MET A 1 -30.82 -15.48 -12.18
N THR A 2 -31.72 -14.74 -11.53
CA THR A 2 -32.17 -13.42 -12.00
C THR A 2 -30.96 -12.46 -12.08
N THR A 3 -30.81 -11.73 -13.18
CA THR A 3 -29.65 -10.88 -13.50
C THR A 3 -29.32 -9.89 -12.36
N ARG A 4 -30.33 -9.47 -11.60
CA ARG A 4 -30.19 -8.63 -10.39
C ARG A 4 -29.34 -9.27 -9.29
N ARG A 5 -29.52 -10.57 -9.01
CA ARG A 5 -28.70 -11.30 -8.03
C ARG A 5 -27.24 -11.39 -8.47
N LYS A 6 -26.99 -11.57 -9.77
CA LYS A 6 -25.62 -11.60 -10.32
C LYS A 6 -24.90 -10.27 -10.13
N ILE A 7 -25.58 -9.14 -10.37
CA ILE A 7 -25.00 -7.80 -10.19
C ILE A 7 -24.70 -7.52 -8.72
N LEU A 8 -25.62 -7.85 -7.80
CA LEU A 8 -25.40 -7.67 -6.36
C LEU A 8 -24.18 -8.47 -5.87
N VAL A 9 -24.03 -9.72 -6.33
CA VAL A 9 -22.87 -10.54 -6.00
C VAL A 9 -21.59 -9.95 -6.60
N ALA A 10 -21.63 -9.49 -7.86
CA ALA A 10 -20.47 -8.87 -8.49
C ALA A 10 -20.00 -7.60 -7.75
N ILE A 11 -20.94 -6.74 -7.32
CA ILE A 11 -20.63 -5.55 -6.52
C ILE A 11 -19.99 -5.95 -5.19
N LEU A 12 -20.57 -6.93 -4.48
CA LEU A 12 -20.03 -7.40 -3.21
C LEU A 12 -18.61 -7.95 -3.37
N VAL A 13 -18.37 -8.74 -4.42
CA VAL A 13 -17.05 -9.31 -4.73
C VAL A 13 -16.05 -8.22 -5.01
N VAL A 14 -16.40 -7.22 -5.84
CA VAL A 14 -15.49 -6.10 -6.15
C VAL A 14 -15.19 -5.27 -4.90
N LEU A 15 -16.21 -5.00 -4.07
CA LEU A 15 -16.05 -4.23 -2.84
C LEU A 15 -15.11 -4.91 -1.84
N LEU A 16 -15.17 -6.24 -1.75
CA LEU A 16 -14.27 -7.05 -0.91
C LEU A 16 -12.89 -7.26 -1.56
N ALA A 17 -12.83 -7.40 -2.88
CA ALA A 17 -11.58 -7.64 -3.60
C ALA A 17 -10.70 -6.39 -3.65
N LEU A 18 -11.29 -5.20 -3.78
CA LEU A 18 -10.57 -3.92 -3.80
C LEU A 18 -9.58 -3.73 -2.64
N PRO A 19 -9.99 -3.84 -1.36
CA PRO A 19 -9.07 -3.69 -0.23
C PRO A 19 -8.03 -4.82 -0.17
N VAL A 20 -8.39 -6.05 -0.56
CA VAL A 20 -7.44 -7.18 -0.60
C VAL A 20 -6.36 -6.94 -1.64
N VAL A 21 -6.74 -6.55 -2.87
CA VAL A 21 -5.80 -6.23 -3.94
C VAL A 21 -4.94 -5.03 -3.54
N ALA A 22 -5.52 -3.99 -2.94
CA ALA A 22 -4.78 -2.86 -2.43
C ALA A 22 -3.75 -3.28 -1.39
N ALA A 23 -4.10 -4.14 -0.43
CA ALA A 23 -3.18 -4.66 0.58
C ALA A 23 -2.06 -5.52 -0.03
N VAL A 24 -2.36 -6.33 -1.05
CA VAL A 24 -1.35 -7.12 -1.78
C VAL A 24 -0.40 -6.21 -2.55
N VAL A 25 -0.91 -5.19 -3.24
CA VAL A 25 -0.09 -4.20 -3.96
C VAL A 25 0.78 -3.43 -2.97
N ILE A 26 0.20 -2.92 -1.89
CA ILE A 26 0.91 -2.29 -0.78
C ILE A 26 1.99 -3.26 -0.27
N SER A 27 1.73 -4.54 -0.10
CA SER A 27 2.73 -5.47 0.44
C SER A 27 3.83 -5.88 -0.56
N ASN A 28 3.53 -5.93 -1.87
CA ASN A 28 4.47 -6.37 -2.91
C ASN A 28 5.20 -5.22 -3.61
N LEU A 29 4.70 -3.99 -3.51
CA LEU A 29 5.37 -2.82 -4.08
C LEU A 29 6.66 -2.58 -3.28
N ASP A 30 7.81 -2.55 -3.96
CA ASP A 30 9.09 -2.22 -3.36
C ASP A 30 9.05 -0.80 -2.77
N TRP A 31 8.66 -0.70 -1.50
CA TRP A 31 8.69 0.55 -0.73
C TRP A 31 10.07 1.18 -0.70
N ASN A 32 11.10 0.36 -0.89
CA ASN A 32 12.49 0.78 -1.02
C ASN A 32 12.70 1.80 -2.15
N ARG A 33 11.85 1.81 -3.19
CA ARG A 33 11.91 2.79 -4.29
C ARG A 33 11.45 4.20 -3.88
N PHE A 34 10.58 4.31 -2.88
CA PHE A 34 10.09 5.60 -2.37
C PHE A 34 10.95 6.15 -1.22
N LYS A 35 11.82 5.32 -0.61
CA LYS A 35 12.81 5.77 0.39
C LYS A 35 13.65 6.97 0.00
N PRO A 36 14.27 7.05 -1.20
CA PRO A 36 15.15 8.18 -1.52
C PRO A 36 14.39 9.51 -1.48
N THR A 37 13.18 9.56 -2.03
CA THR A 37 12.35 10.76 -2.06
C THR A 37 11.88 11.19 -0.67
N VAL A 38 11.59 10.23 0.21
CA VAL A 38 11.23 10.49 1.61
C VAL A 38 12.45 10.94 2.40
N ASN A 39 13.60 10.27 2.23
CA ASN A 39 14.86 10.63 2.88
C ASN A 39 15.29 12.05 2.54
N GLU A 40 15.18 12.47 1.28
CA GLU A 40 15.50 13.84 0.86
C GLU A 40 14.59 14.87 1.54
N LYS A 41 13.27 14.64 1.54
CA LYS A 41 12.30 15.55 2.16
C LYS A 41 12.49 15.67 3.67
N VAL A 42 12.73 14.55 4.34
CA VAL A 42 12.97 14.52 5.79
C VAL A 42 14.33 15.12 6.13
N SER A 43 15.37 14.85 5.33
CA SER A 43 16.70 15.46 5.50
C SER A 43 16.64 16.98 5.33
N ALA A 44 15.88 17.46 4.35
CA ALA A 44 15.66 18.90 4.14
C ALA A 44 14.90 19.54 5.30
N ALA A 45 13.89 18.85 5.87
CA ALA A 45 13.11 19.34 6.99
C ALA A 45 13.87 19.33 8.34
N ILE A 46 14.70 18.32 8.58
CA ILE A 46 15.47 18.15 9.83
C ILE A 46 16.84 18.85 9.76
N GLY A 47 17.33 19.15 8.56
CA GLY A 47 18.64 19.78 8.33
C GLY A 47 19.82 18.84 8.59
N ARG A 48 19.60 17.52 8.60
CA ARG A 48 20.65 16.50 8.72
C ARG A 48 20.43 15.36 7.73
N PRO A 49 21.50 14.67 7.28
CA PRO A 49 21.36 13.51 6.42
C PRO A 49 20.59 12.40 7.14
N PHE A 50 19.37 12.13 6.67
CA PHE A 50 18.50 11.07 7.12
C PHE A 50 18.46 9.98 6.04
N ALA A 51 19.04 8.82 6.36
CA ALA A 51 19.04 7.66 5.48
C ALA A 51 18.38 6.49 6.21
N ILE A 52 17.26 5.99 5.67
CA ILE A 52 16.67 4.74 6.12
C ILE A 52 17.59 3.57 5.69
N GLN A 53 18.39 3.04 6.62
CA GLN A 53 19.39 1.97 6.39
C GLN A 53 18.80 0.54 6.45
N GLY A 54 17.53 0.38 6.83
CA GLY A 54 16.83 -0.92 6.86
C GLY A 54 15.81 -1.05 5.73
N ASP A 55 15.35 -2.26 5.42
CA ASP A 55 14.30 -2.47 4.41
C ASP A 55 12.96 -1.84 4.84
N LEU A 56 12.20 -1.22 3.92
CA LEU A 56 10.85 -0.74 4.26
C LEU A 56 9.91 -1.92 4.02
N SER A 57 9.63 -2.66 5.07
CA SER A 57 8.62 -3.71 5.05
C SER A 57 7.38 -3.23 5.79
N VAL A 58 6.20 -3.46 5.20
CA VAL A 58 4.92 -3.16 5.85
C VAL A 58 4.75 -4.15 7.00
N LYS A 59 4.97 -3.68 8.22
CA LYS A 59 4.73 -4.44 9.43
C LYS A 59 3.29 -4.21 9.87
N TRP A 60 2.43 -5.20 9.60
CA TRP A 60 1.07 -5.22 10.13
C TRP A 60 1.13 -5.53 11.63
N GLU A 61 0.79 -4.54 12.45
CA GLU A 61 0.56 -4.75 13.89
C GLU A 61 -0.82 -5.39 14.07
N ARG A 62 -0.90 -6.44 14.88
CA ARG A 62 -2.10 -7.26 15.06
C ARG A 62 -3.11 -6.63 15.99
#